data_AF-A0A1H7MPG5-F1
#
_entry.id   AF-A0A1H7MPG5-F1
#
_cell.length_a   1.000
_cell.length_b   1.000
_cell.length_c   1.000
_cell.angle_alpha   90.00
_cell.angle_beta   90.00
_cell.angle_gamma   90.00
#
_symmetry.space_group_name_H-M   'P 1'
#
loop_
_entity.id
_entity.type
_entity.pdbx_description
1 polymer ?
#
loop_
_entity_poly.entity_id
_entity_poly.type
_entity_poly.pdbx_seq_one_letter_code
_entity_poly.pdbx_strand_id
1 'polypeptide(L)'
;MKTEELTALGLTDEQVKSVFALHGKDITPLQQQIADLTKSRDDITAERDNLNTQLTAANDTLNKFGDLTPESMQAEIQKYKQQADDAEKNFNAQITARDQKDWITKKLDEYGVTSPYARAALTSELMAADSGLTWKDNSFFGFDDFMKAAKAKDTTLYQTADEKAKADKQTKLEGDAPSFVAPLGQQKPQGDTKKDIPKVW
;
A
#
# COMPACT_ATOMS: atom_id res chain seq x y z
N MET A 1 -12.30 -4.59 84.80
CA MET A 1 -12.24 -4.55 86.27
C MET A 1 -13.51 -3.89 86.77
N LYS A 2 -14.24 -4.55 87.67
CA LYS A 2 -15.51 -4.04 88.23
C LYS A 2 -15.33 -3.67 89.70
N THR A 3 -16.14 -2.72 90.18
CA THR A 3 -16.17 -2.30 91.60
C THR A 3 -16.45 -3.48 92.52
N GLU A 4 -17.43 -4.32 92.18
CA GLU A 4 -17.83 -5.51 92.93
C GLU A 4 -16.67 -6.50 93.14
N GLU A 5 -15.83 -6.69 92.13
CA GLU A 5 -14.67 -7.59 92.17
C GLU A 5 -13.59 -7.06 93.12
N LEU A 6 -13.40 -5.74 93.20
CA LEU A 6 -12.39 -5.11 94.05
C LEU A 6 -12.85 -5.03 95.51
N THR A 7 -14.13 -4.74 95.75
CA THR A 7 -14.72 -4.75 97.10
C THR A 7 -14.72 -6.17 97.68
N ALA A 8 -14.98 -7.20 96.86
CA ALA A 8 -14.88 -8.60 97.27
C ALA A 8 -13.46 -9.04 97.66
N LEU A 9 -12.42 -8.36 97.16
CA LEU A 9 -11.02 -8.55 97.54
C LEU A 9 -10.63 -7.79 98.82
N GLY A 10 -11.59 -7.12 99.48
CA GLY A 10 -11.38 -6.41 100.74
C GLY A 10 -10.88 -4.98 100.61
N LEU A 11 -10.93 -4.37 99.42
CA LEU A 11 -10.60 -2.96 99.25
C LEU A 11 -11.75 -2.06 99.73
N THR A 12 -11.39 -0.96 100.39
CA THR A 12 -12.34 0.12 100.75
C THR A 12 -12.71 0.96 99.53
N ASP A 13 -13.86 1.64 99.58
CA ASP A 13 -14.36 2.48 98.47
C ASP A 13 -13.36 3.52 97.98
N GLU A 14 -12.53 4.08 98.88
CA GLU A 14 -11.49 5.05 98.54
C GLU A 14 -10.31 4.40 97.80
N GLN A 15 -9.89 3.20 98.23
CA GLN A 15 -8.86 2.43 97.54
C GLN A 15 -9.34 1.98 96.16
N VAL A 16 -10.60 1.57 96.04
CA VAL A 16 -11.24 1.24 94.75
C VAL A 16 -11.20 2.43 93.79
N LYS A 17 -11.58 3.63 94.25
CA LYS A 17 -11.48 4.87 93.45
C LYS A 17 -10.05 5.16 92.98
N SER A 18 -9.06 4.96 93.86
CA SER A 18 -7.64 5.17 93.51
C SER A 18 -7.14 4.16 92.47
N VAL A 19 -7.57 2.90 92.56
CA VAL A 19 -7.26 1.85 91.56
C VAL A 19 -7.84 2.23 90.19
N PHE A 20 -9.11 2.68 90.14
CA PHE A 20 -9.70 3.14 88.88
C PHE A 20 -8.98 4.37 88.31
N ALA A 21 -8.53 5.30 89.15
CA ALA A 21 -7.77 6.46 88.70
C ALA A 21 -6.41 6.08 88.10
N LEU A 22 -5.67 5.16 88.72
CA LEU A 22 -4.40 4.65 88.19
C LEU A 22 -4.61 3.83 86.91
N HIS A 23 -5.58 2.93 86.91
CA HIS A 23 -5.93 2.15 85.72
C HIS A 23 -6.38 3.04 84.56
N GLY A 24 -7.11 4.13 84.84
CA GLY A 24 -7.45 5.16 83.86
C GLY A 24 -6.22 5.83 83.26
N LYS A 25 -5.25 6.22 84.11
CA LYS A 25 -3.96 6.79 83.65
C LYS A 25 -3.17 5.84 82.76
N ASP A 26 -3.22 4.54 83.00
CA ASP A 26 -2.48 3.55 82.21
C ASP A 26 -3.23 3.14 80.93
N ILE A 27 -4.55 3.01 80.99
CA ILE A 27 -5.35 2.52 79.86
C ILE A 27 -5.61 3.59 78.80
N THR A 28 -5.73 4.87 79.19
CA THR A 28 -5.98 5.95 78.24
C THR A 28 -4.85 6.12 77.22
N PRO A 29 -3.55 6.13 77.60
CA PRO A 29 -2.45 6.16 76.63
C PRO A 29 -2.40 4.93 75.71
N LEU A 30 -2.70 3.74 76.24
CA LEU A 30 -2.76 2.51 75.43
C LEU A 30 -3.90 2.57 74.41
N GLN A 31 -5.08 3.07 74.80
CA GLN A 31 -6.20 3.29 73.88
C GLN A 31 -5.85 4.30 72.79
N GLN A 32 -5.16 5.38 73.15
CA GLN A 32 -4.66 6.36 72.17
C GLN A 32 -3.65 5.71 71.20
N GLN A 33 -2.69 4.94 71.71
CA GLN A 33 -1.71 4.25 70.88
C GLN A 33 -2.36 3.23 69.94
N ILE A 34 -3.35 2.47 70.40
CA ILE A 34 -4.12 1.56 69.55
C ILE A 34 -4.88 2.33 68.46
N ALA A 35 -5.47 3.47 68.79
CA ALA A 35 -6.16 4.31 67.82
C ALA A 35 -5.19 4.84 66.75
N ASP A 36 -4.01 5.32 67.15
CA ASP A 36 -2.98 5.82 66.24
C ASP A 36 -2.42 4.71 65.34
N LEU A 37 -2.15 3.52 65.91
CA LEU A 37 -1.71 2.35 65.15
C LEU A 37 -2.77 1.87 64.18
N THR A 38 -4.05 1.85 64.59
CA THR A 38 -5.17 1.49 63.72
C THR A 38 -5.25 2.44 62.54
N LYS A 39 -5.18 3.75 62.80
CA LYS A 39 -5.18 4.77 61.75
C LYS A 39 -4.01 4.60 60.80
N SER A 40 -2.79 4.44 61.31
CA SER A 40 -1.60 4.21 60.48
C SER A 40 -1.73 2.95 59.63
N ARG A 41 -2.27 1.86 60.19
CA ARG A 41 -2.52 0.62 59.46
C ARG A 41 -3.53 0.81 58.35
N ASP A 42 -4.59 1.56 58.59
CA ASP A 42 -5.62 1.84 57.58
C ASP A 42 -5.09 2.74 56.46
N ASP A 43 -4.29 3.76 56.78
CA ASP A 43 -3.60 4.61 55.81
C ASP A 43 -2.64 3.79 54.93
N ILE A 44 -1.80 2.93 55.53
CA ILE A 44 -0.89 2.03 54.80
C ILE A 44 -1.67 1.04 53.93
N THR A 45 -2.80 0.54 54.43
CA THR A 45 -3.66 -0.38 53.67
C THR A 45 -4.23 0.30 52.44
N ALA A 46 -4.73 1.52 52.58
CA ALA A 46 -5.24 2.32 51.47
C ALA A 46 -4.15 2.62 50.43
N GLU A 47 -2.92 2.97 50.87
CA GLU A 47 -1.79 3.21 49.96
C GLU A 47 -1.40 1.93 49.21
N ARG A 48 -1.33 0.80 49.89
CA ARG A 48 -1.04 -0.50 49.28
C ARG A 48 -2.10 -0.89 48.25
N ASP A 49 -3.39 -0.67 48.54
CA ASP A 49 -4.48 -0.98 47.61
C ASP A 49 -4.45 -0.06 46.38
N ASN A 50 -4.11 1.22 46.57
CA ASN A 50 -3.87 2.16 45.47
C ASN A 50 -2.69 1.73 44.59
N LEU A 51 -1.55 1.38 45.20
CA LEU A 51 -0.37 0.90 44.46
C LEU A 51 -0.66 -0.39 43.69
N ASN A 52 -1.38 -1.33 44.29
CA ASN A 52 -1.80 -2.54 43.59
C ASN A 52 -2.72 -2.25 42.39
N THR A 53 -3.62 -1.27 42.53
CA THR A 53 -4.49 -0.84 41.45
C THR A 53 -3.67 -0.24 40.30
N GLN A 54 -2.72 0.63 40.60
CA GLN A 54 -1.82 1.23 39.60
C GLN A 54 -0.94 0.18 38.92
N LEU A 55 -0.39 -0.77 39.67
CA LEU A 55 0.44 -1.85 39.15
C LEU A 55 -0.36 -2.76 38.22
N THR A 56 -1.60 -3.09 38.59
CA THR A 56 -2.49 -3.88 37.74
C THR A 56 -2.81 -3.13 36.45
N ALA A 57 -3.17 -1.85 36.54
CA ALA A 57 -3.44 -1.03 35.36
C ALA A 57 -2.21 -0.87 34.43
N ALA A 58 -1.02 -0.74 35.01
CA ALA A 58 0.23 -0.69 34.26
C ALA A 58 0.52 -2.01 33.54
N ASN A 59 0.36 -3.15 34.23
CA ASN A 59 0.52 -4.47 33.63
C ASN A 59 -0.51 -4.74 32.53
N ASP A 60 -1.77 -4.38 32.73
CA ASP A 60 -2.81 -4.50 31.70
C ASP A 60 -2.49 -3.65 30.48
N THR A 61 -1.92 -2.46 30.70
CA THR A 61 -1.48 -1.58 29.61
C THR A 61 -0.30 -2.17 28.85
N LEU A 62 0.70 -2.72 29.56
CA LEU A 62 1.84 -3.42 28.94
C LEU A 62 1.38 -4.64 28.15
N ASN A 63 0.46 -5.44 28.69
CA ASN A 63 -0.10 -6.62 28.01
C ASN A 63 -0.84 -6.26 26.71
N LYS A 64 -1.43 -5.05 26.59
CA LYS A 64 -2.04 -4.59 25.33
C LYS A 64 -1.01 -4.37 24.22
N PHE A 65 0.26 -4.12 24.56
CA PHE A 65 1.35 -4.09 23.58
C PHE A 65 1.79 -5.51 23.18
N GLY A 66 1.32 -6.57 23.85
CA GLY A 66 1.64 -7.96 23.51
C GLY A 66 3.15 -8.21 23.43
N ASP A 67 3.57 -8.97 22.42
CA ASP A 67 4.98 -9.27 22.12
C ASP A 67 5.65 -8.20 21.21
N LEU A 68 5.09 -6.98 21.12
CA LEU A 68 5.72 -5.88 20.40
C LEU A 68 6.94 -5.41 21.19
N THR A 69 8.07 -6.05 20.94
CA THR A 69 9.36 -5.58 21.42
C THR A 69 9.86 -4.44 20.52
N PRO A 70 10.72 -3.55 21.04
CA PRO A 70 11.39 -2.54 20.22
C PRO A 70 12.08 -3.14 18.98
N GLU A 71 12.62 -4.36 19.10
CA GLU A 71 13.27 -5.07 18.00
C GLU A 71 12.28 -5.51 16.90
N SER A 72 11.08 -5.99 17.27
CA SER A 72 10.08 -6.41 16.27
C SER A 72 9.55 -5.21 15.49
N MET A 73 9.28 -4.09 16.17
CA MET A 73 8.93 -2.82 15.51
C MET A 73 10.05 -2.34 14.58
N GLN A 74 11.31 -2.44 15.00
CA GLN A 74 12.43 -1.99 14.18
C GLN A 74 12.62 -2.87 12.93
N ALA A 75 12.43 -4.19 13.05
CA ALA A 75 12.44 -5.09 11.91
C ALA A 75 11.33 -4.76 10.90
N GLU A 76 10.13 -4.46 11.40
CA GLU A 76 8.99 -4.12 10.55
C GLU A 76 9.17 -2.76 9.84
N ILE A 77 9.74 -1.77 10.53
CA ILE A 77 10.13 -0.48 9.92
C ILE A 77 11.15 -0.70 8.79
N GLN A 78 12.17 -1.53 8.99
CA GLN A 78 13.17 -1.80 7.96
C GLN A 78 12.58 -2.52 6.75
N LYS A 79 11.69 -3.49 6.99
CA LYS A 79 10.96 -4.17 5.92
C LYS A 79 10.13 -3.19 5.10
N TYR A 80 9.37 -2.31 5.75
CA TYR A 80 8.56 -1.32 5.03
C TYR A 80 9.41 -0.30 4.25
N LYS A 81 10.57 0.10 4.79
CA LYS A 81 11.52 0.95 4.06
C LYS A 81 12.04 0.27 2.79
N GLN A 82 12.48 -0.99 2.90
CA GLN A 82 12.95 -1.75 1.72
C GLN A 82 11.84 -1.90 0.68
N GLN A 83 10.62 -2.23 1.10
CA GLN A 83 9.48 -2.34 0.20
C GLN A 83 9.15 -1.02 -0.51
N ALA A 84 9.26 0.11 0.20
CA ALA A 84 9.06 1.42 -0.40
C ALA A 84 10.15 1.77 -1.43
N ASP A 85 11.42 1.55 -1.09
CA ASP A 85 12.54 1.81 -2.00
C ASP A 85 12.47 0.92 -3.26
N ASP A 86 12.13 -0.35 -3.10
CA ASP A 86 11.98 -1.29 -4.22
C ASP A 86 10.77 -0.93 -5.09
N ALA A 87 9.66 -0.51 -4.48
CA ALA A 87 8.50 -0.02 -5.21
C ALA A 87 8.84 1.24 -6.01
N GLU A 88 9.53 2.22 -5.43
CA GLU A 88 9.96 3.44 -6.11
C GLU A 88 10.85 3.15 -7.31
N LYS A 89 11.87 2.29 -7.14
CA LYS A 89 12.74 1.87 -8.25
C LYS A 89 11.96 1.17 -9.35
N ASN A 90 11.04 0.28 -8.99
CA ASN A 90 10.22 -0.46 -9.94
C ASN A 90 9.27 0.47 -10.70
N PHE A 91 8.59 1.39 -10.01
CA PHE A 91 7.73 2.39 -10.65
C PHE A 91 8.53 3.30 -11.60
N ASN A 92 9.69 3.80 -11.17
CA ASN A 92 10.55 4.62 -12.03
C ASN A 92 11.05 3.84 -13.26
N ALA A 93 11.41 2.57 -13.09
CA ALA A 93 11.79 1.70 -14.20
C ALA A 93 10.61 1.45 -15.17
N GLN A 94 9.40 1.22 -14.65
CA GLN A 94 8.20 1.03 -15.48
C GLN A 94 7.83 2.29 -16.26
N ILE A 95 7.88 3.47 -15.63
CA ILE A 95 7.63 4.76 -16.28
C ILE A 95 8.66 4.98 -17.39
N THR A 96 9.94 4.79 -17.08
CA THR A 96 11.02 4.93 -18.07
C THR A 96 10.83 3.97 -19.25
N ALA A 97 10.51 2.70 -18.98
CA ALA A 97 10.27 1.71 -20.02
C ALA A 97 9.04 2.03 -20.88
N ARG A 98 7.98 2.60 -20.30
CA ARG A 98 6.82 3.10 -21.05
C ARG A 98 7.24 4.25 -21.96
N ASP A 99 7.90 5.26 -21.41
CA ASP A 99 8.31 6.46 -22.16
C ASP A 99 9.27 6.10 -23.31
N GLN A 100 10.17 5.14 -23.08
CA GLN A 100 11.04 4.56 -24.11
C GLN A 100 10.23 3.90 -25.24
N LYS A 101 9.28 3.03 -24.90
CA LYS A 101 8.44 2.33 -25.89
C LYS A 101 7.56 3.29 -26.69
N ASP A 102 6.98 4.29 -26.04
CA ASP A 102 6.15 5.30 -26.70
C ASP A 102 6.98 6.14 -27.67
N TRP A 103 8.19 6.53 -27.25
CA TRP A 103 9.13 7.25 -28.10
C TRP A 103 9.57 6.42 -29.30
N ILE A 104 9.93 5.14 -29.10
CA ILE A 104 10.32 4.23 -30.19
C ILE A 104 9.16 4.08 -31.17
N THR A 105 7.95 3.85 -30.66
CA THR A 105 6.75 3.69 -31.49
C THR A 105 6.54 4.90 -32.39
N LYS A 106 6.58 6.11 -31.81
CA LYS A 106 6.45 7.36 -32.55
C LYS A 106 7.54 7.50 -33.63
N LYS A 107 8.79 7.16 -33.31
CA LYS A 107 9.89 7.24 -34.27
C LYS A 107 9.78 6.21 -35.39
N LEU A 108 9.37 4.98 -35.09
CA LEU A 108 9.12 3.97 -36.11
C LEU A 108 7.97 4.36 -37.05
N ASP A 109 6.97 5.09 -36.55
CA ASP A 109 5.92 5.67 -37.39
C ASP A 109 6.44 6.79 -38.31
N GLU A 110 7.31 7.68 -37.80
CA GLU A 110 7.97 8.71 -38.59
C GLU A 110 8.82 8.10 -39.72
N TYR A 111 9.52 7.00 -39.44
CA TYR A 111 10.29 6.24 -40.43
C TYR A 111 9.41 5.38 -41.36
N GLY A 112 8.13 5.17 -41.04
CA GLY A 112 7.20 4.40 -41.87
C GLY A 112 7.38 2.87 -41.79
N VAL A 113 7.86 2.35 -40.66
CA VAL A 113 8.03 0.90 -40.44
C VAL A 113 6.67 0.25 -40.21
N THR A 114 6.15 -0.48 -41.19
CA THR A 114 4.79 -1.07 -41.15
C THR A 114 4.74 -2.48 -40.57
N SER A 115 5.83 -3.24 -40.62
CA SER A 115 5.86 -4.65 -40.17
C SER A 115 5.86 -4.75 -38.64
N PRO A 116 4.85 -5.41 -38.01
CA PRO A 116 4.81 -5.60 -36.56
C PRO A 116 6.01 -6.37 -36.02
N TYR A 117 6.51 -7.34 -36.79
CA TYR A 117 7.68 -8.14 -36.43
C TYR A 117 8.95 -7.29 -36.40
N ALA A 118 9.14 -6.44 -37.42
CA ALA A 118 10.27 -5.51 -37.46
C ALA A 118 10.23 -4.52 -36.29
N ARG A 119 9.04 -4.00 -35.95
CA ARG A 119 8.88 -3.09 -34.81
C ARG A 119 9.26 -3.76 -33.49
N ALA A 120 8.84 -5.01 -33.27
CA ALA A 120 9.20 -5.77 -32.08
C ALA A 120 10.71 -6.04 -32.00
N ALA A 121 11.34 -6.44 -33.12
CA ALA A 121 12.78 -6.68 -33.19
C ALA A 121 13.59 -5.41 -32.89
N LEU A 122 13.27 -4.30 -33.56
CA LEU A 122 13.96 -3.01 -33.33
C LEU A 122 13.78 -2.53 -31.89
N THR A 123 12.56 -2.64 -31.34
CA THR A 123 12.27 -2.26 -29.95
C THR A 123 13.08 -3.10 -28.95
N SER A 124 13.24 -4.41 -29.21
CA SER A 124 14.04 -5.30 -28.38
C SER A 124 15.54 -5.00 -28.49
N GLU A 125 16.05 -4.69 -29.68
CA GLU A 125 17.46 -4.32 -29.89
C GLU A 125 17.78 -2.96 -29.26
N LEU A 126 16.85 -2.00 -29.34
CA LEU A 126 16.96 -0.66 -28.74
C LEU A 126 16.97 -0.69 -27.22
N MET A 127 16.13 -1.51 -26.61
CA MET A 127 15.99 -1.61 -25.14
C MET A 127 16.82 -2.75 -24.51
N ALA A 128 17.72 -3.38 -25.25
CA ALA A 128 18.59 -4.42 -24.71
C ALA A 128 19.54 -3.85 -23.64
N ALA A 129 19.70 -4.55 -22.52
CA ALA A 129 20.50 -4.05 -21.38
C ALA A 129 22.00 -3.86 -21.72
N ASP A 130 22.56 -4.72 -22.58
CA ASP A 130 24.00 -4.76 -22.87
C ASP A 130 24.38 -4.09 -24.20
N SER A 131 23.45 -4.01 -25.15
CA SER A 131 23.68 -3.52 -26.51
C SER A 131 22.69 -2.46 -26.98
N GLY A 132 21.76 -2.07 -26.10
CA GLY A 132 20.76 -1.05 -26.39
C GLY A 132 21.35 0.35 -26.44
N LEU A 133 20.61 1.26 -27.05
CA LEU A 133 21.03 2.66 -27.15
C LEU A 133 20.77 3.38 -25.82
N THR A 134 21.60 4.37 -25.51
CA THR A 134 21.46 5.11 -24.25
C THR A 134 20.25 6.03 -24.30
N TRP A 135 19.33 5.85 -23.34
CA TRP A 135 18.20 6.75 -23.12
C TRP A 135 18.66 7.99 -22.33
N LYS A 136 18.55 9.17 -22.94
CA LYS A 136 18.90 10.45 -22.33
C LYS A 136 17.99 11.56 -22.85
N ASP A 137 17.64 12.51 -21.98
CA ASP A 137 16.85 13.69 -22.34
C ASP A 137 15.55 13.32 -23.09
N ASN A 138 14.86 12.28 -22.62
CA ASN A 138 13.65 11.70 -23.23
C ASN A 138 13.83 11.22 -24.69
N SER A 139 15.02 10.74 -25.06
CA SER A 139 15.32 10.20 -26.39
C SER A 139 16.41 9.12 -26.39
N PHE A 140 16.41 8.25 -27.39
CA PHE A 140 17.54 7.33 -27.62
C PHE A 140 18.63 8.02 -28.44
N PHE A 141 19.80 8.22 -27.84
CA PHE A 141 20.96 8.79 -28.52
C PHE A 141 21.51 7.80 -29.56
N GLY A 142 21.70 8.24 -30.81
CA GLY A 142 22.20 7.40 -31.90
C GLY A 142 21.12 6.59 -32.65
N PHE A 143 19.84 6.85 -32.39
CA PHE A 143 18.71 6.14 -33.03
C PHE A 143 18.73 6.22 -34.56
N ASP A 144 19.05 7.39 -35.13
CA ASP A 144 19.06 7.55 -36.59
C ASP A 144 20.13 6.69 -37.26
N ASP A 145 21.29 6.53 -36.63
CA ASP A 145 22.36 5.67 -37.15
C ASP A 145 22.02 4.19 -36.99
N PHE A 146 21.33 3.82 -35.92
CA PHE A 146 20.75 2.50 -35.75
C PHE A 146 19.74 2.18 -36.87
N MET A 147 18.82 3.09 -37.19
CA MET A 147 17.83 2.91 -38.25
C MET A 147 18.46 2.82 -39.65
N LYS A 148 19.56 3.53 -39.91
CA LYS A 148 20.34 3.37 -41.16
C LYS A 148 21.01 2.00 -41.23
N ALA A 149 21.63 1.55 -40.15
CA ALA A 149 22.26 0.23 -40.08
C ALA A 149 21.23 -0.90 -40.22
N ALA A 150 20.05 -0.76 -39.61
CA ALA A 150 18.96 -1.72 -39.75
C ALA A 150 18.45 -1.79 -41.20
N LYS A 151 18.30 -0.65 -41.89
CA LYS A 151 17.94 -0.62 -43.32
C LYS A 151 19.01 -1.21 -44.24
N ALA A 152 20.29 -1.10 -43.88
CA ALA A 152 21.36 -1.75 -44.63
C ALA A 152 21.27 -3.29 -44.56
N LYS A 153 20.75 -3.82 -43.44
CA LYS A 153 20.50 -5.26 -43.27
C LYS A 153 19.19 -5.70 -43.93
N ASP A 154 18.15 -4.87 -43.86
CA ASP A 154 16.85 -5.10 -44.49
C ASP A 154 16.42 -3.88 -45.30
N THR A 155 16.62 -3.96 -46.62
CA THR A 155 16.27 -2.89 -47.56
C THR A 155 14.75 -2.63 -47.61
N THR A 156 13.92 -3.60 -47.18
CA THR A 156 12.46 -3.51 -47.16
C THR A 156 11.89 -2.99 -45.83
N LEU A 157 12.75 -2.75 -44.83
CA LEU A 157 12.38 -2.40 -43.46
C LEU A 157 11.48 -1.17 -43.37
N TYR A 158 11.78 -0.14 -44.17
CA TYR A 158 10.93 1.03 -44.35
C TYR A 158 11.13 1.69 -45.72
N GLN A 159 10.00 2.20 -46.24
CA GLN A 159 9.97 2.96 -47.49
C GLN A 159 10.44 4.39 -47.23
N THR A 160 11.29 4.91 -48.12
CA THR A 160 11.60 6.34 -48.14
C THR A 160 10.37 7.15 -48.51
N ALA A 161 10.35 8.45 -48.18
CA ALA A 161 9.23 9.34 -48.50
C ALA A 161 8.84 9.29 -50.00
N ASP A 162 9.82 9.09 -50.88
CA ASP A 162 9.61 8.97 -52.33
C ASP A 162 8.98 7.63 -52.76
N GLU A 163 9.23 6.54 -52.04
CA GLU A 163 8.63 5.22 -52.30
C GLU A 163 7.20 5.14 -51.78
N LYS A 164 6.94 5.71 -50.61
CA LYS A 164 5.60 5.84 -50.04
C LYS A 164 4.69 6.71 -50.92
N ALA A 165 5.22 7.81 -51.46
CA ALA A 165 4.52 8.66 -52.42
C ALA A 165 4.23 7.97 -53.77
N LYS A 166 5.01 6.96 -54.17
CA LYS A 166 4.75 6.16 -55.37
C LYS A 166 3.70 5.07 -55.12
N ALA A 167 3.73 4.42 -53.95
CA ALA A 167 2.72 3.45 -53.54
C ALA A 167 1.32 4.09 -53.34
N ASP A 168 1.26 5.29 -52.77
CA ASP A 168 0.01 6.07 -52.61
C ASP A 168 -0.56 6.56 -53.96
N LYS A 169 0.32 6.80 -54.95
CA LYS A 169 -0.10 7.11 -56.33
C LYS A 169 -0.62 5.88 -57.06
N GLN A 170 0.01 4.71 -56.87
CA GLN A 170 -0.40 3.46 -57.51
C GLN A 170 -1.72 2.90 -56.94
N THR A 171 -1.92 2.97 -55.62
CA THR A 171 -3.20 2.60 -54.98
C THR A 171 -4.36 3.53 -55.38
N LYS A 172 -4.09 4.82 -55.62
CA LYS A 172 -5.09 5.75 -56.19
C LYS A 172 -5.40 5.48 -57.67
N LEU A 173 -4.46 4.90 -58.43
CA LEU A 173 -4.66 4.51 -59.84
C LEU A 173 -5.42 3.19 -59.98
N GLU A 174 -5.25 2.23 -59.06
CA GLU A 174 -6.00 0.96 -59.06
C GLU A 174 -7.43 1.08 -58.52
N GLY A 175 -7.70 2.07 -57.64
CA GLY A 175 -9.07 2.36 -57.18
C GLY A 175 -9.97 3.06 -58.21
N ASP A 176 -9.39 3.61 -59.30
CA ASP A 176 -10.09 4.37 -60.33
C ASP A 176 -10.17 3.62 -61.68
N ALA A 177 -9.79 2.34 -61.72
CA ALA A 177 -9.95 1.49 -62.90
C ALA A 177 -11.38 0.89 -62.92
N PRO A 178 -12.25 1.24 -63.88
CA PRO A 178 -13.56 0.62 -64.00
C PRO A 178 -13.42 -0.87 -64.35
N SER A 179 -14.20 -1.74 -63.69
CA SER A 179 -14.25 -3.18 -63.94
C SER A 179 -14.94 -3.51 -65.27
N PHE A 180 -14.28 -3.21 -66.38
CA PHE A 180 -14.72 -3.58 -67.72
C PHE A 180 -14.07 -4.90 -68.14
N VAL A 181 -14.55 -6.05 -67.63
CA VAL A 181 -14.89 -7.27 -68.42
C VAL A 181 -15.59 -8.27 -67.47
N ALA A 182 -16.92 -8.31 -67.50
CA ALA A 182 -17.67 -9.49 -67.02
C ALA A 182 -17.84 -10.45 -68.21
N PRO A 183 -17.60 -11.76 -68.08
CA PRO A 183 -17.84 -12.68 -69.19
C PRO A 183 -19.35 -12.83 -69.42
N LEU A 184 -19.74 -12.59 -70.67
CA LEU A 184 -21.09 -12.72 -71.20
C LEU A 184 -21.50 -14.21 -71.23
N GLY A 185 -22.63 -14.56 -70.59
CA GLY A 185 -23.39 -15.76 -70.95
C GLY A 185 -23.94 -16.59 -69.79
N GLN A 186 -25.16 -16.26 -69.35
CA GLN A 186 -26.33 -17.17 -69.37
C GLN A 186 -27.57 -16.44 -68.82
N GLN A 187 -28.61 -16.37 -69.66
CA GLN A 187 -29.92 -15.78 -69.36
C GLN A 187 -30.85 -16.78 -68.66
N LYS A 188 -31.41 -16.33 -67.52
CA LYS A 188 -32.84 -16.39 -67.04
C LYS A 188 -33.56 -17.76 -66.89
N PRO A 189 -34.76 -17.87 -66.24
CA PRO A 189 -35.80 -16.86 -65.98
C PRO A 189 -36.38 -16.81 -64.52
N GLN A 190 -36.78 -15.64 -64.01
CA GLN A 190 -38.12 -15.02 -63.98
C GLN A 190 -39.03 -15.48 -62.81
N GLY A 191 -39.39 -14.52 -61.95
CA GLY A 191 -40.41 -14.64 -60.93
C GLY A 191 -41.05 -13.26 -60.71
N ASP A 192 -42.34 -13.18 -60.99
CA ASP A 192 -43.10 -12.00 -61.40
C ASP A 192 -43.22 -10.83 -60.41
N THR A 193 -43.32 -9.64 -61.01
CA THR A 193 -43.85 -8.42 -60.43
C THR A 193 -45.35 -8.55 -60.11
N LYS A 194 -45.77 -8.22 -58.89
CA LYS A 194 -47.04 -7.51 -58.68
C LYS A 194 -47.00 -6.62 -57.44
N LYS A 195 -47.48 -5.41 -57.67
CA LYS A 195 -47.50 -4.20 -56.83
C LYS A 195 -48.46 -4.36 -55.64
N ASP A 196 -48.20 -3.63 -54.55
CA ASP A 196 -49.15 -2.62 -54.07
C ASP A 196 -48.50 -1.64 -53.08
N ILE A 197 -48.89 -0.37 -53.24
CA ILE A 197 -48.35 0.85 -52.61
C ILE A 197 -49.22 1.19 -51.36
N PRO A 198 -48.80 2.10 -50.45
CA PRO A 198 -48.85 1.91 -49.00
C PRO A 198 -50.20 2.30 -48.36
N LYS A 199 -50.40 1.99 -47.07
CA LYS A 199 -51.41 2.69 -46.26
C LYS A 199 -50.81 3.22 -44.97
N VAL A 200 -51.03 4.51 -44.80
CA VAL A 200 -50.79 5.33 -43.61
C VAL A 200 -51.75 4.89 -42.50
N TRP A 201 -51.23 4.96 -41.26
CA TRP A 201 -51.79 4.58 -39.95
C TRP A 201 -51.63 3.11 -39.55
#